data_AF-A0A9P7G4V1-F1
#
_entry.id   AF-A0A9P7G4V1-F1
#
_cell.length_a   1.000
_cell.length_b   1.000
_cell.length_c   1.000
_cell.angle_alpha   90.00
_cell.angle_beta   90.00
_cell.angle_gamma   90.00
#
_symmetry.space_group_name_H-M   'P 1'
#
loop_
_entity.id
_entity.type
_entity.pdbx_description
1 polymer ?
#
loop_
_entity_poly.entity_id
_entity_poly.type
_entity_poly.pdbx_seq_one_letter_code
_entity_poly.pdbx_strand_id
1 'polypeptide(L)'
;GLISYREFVRAGYDVHLFERDNGPGGNWYYSDEVSDIAPIPNADASVGDYVPSLPPKGVNLPYEAVYRGKGSDELLRRHRAPKPIWQTLHSNAPAPIQQITELPWPKGTSWELPHAKLGRYIRAFASYHGINSNDKNPRITYNTRVELVEKRYDARGAEAGWTLTLKTVERTGAHSSKATWRTQDFDAVVVASGRYNAPNIPNIPGLKEWAERFPGHVQHSRAYRRPEPYANKTVLIVGAAVSPRRAPGLLGCYQSLSGKQL
;
A
#
# COMPACT_ATOMS: atom_id res chain seq x y z
N GLY A 1 8.27 8.25 -6.27
CA GLY A 1 7.07 7.94 -7.05
C GLY A 1 6.66 9.17 -7.81
N LEU A 2 5.62 9.89 -7.36
CA LEU A 2 5.09 11.07 -8.06
C LEU A 2 6.13 12.19 -8.27
N ILE A 3 6.94 12.50 -7.26
CA ILE A 3 8.03 13.48 -7.39
C ILE A 3 9.07 13.02 -8.41
N SER A 4 9.50 11.75 -8.33
CA SER A 4 10.44 11.16 -9.29
C SER A 4 9.91 11.27 -10.73
N TYR A 5 8.63 10.92 -10.94
CA TYR A 5 7.98 11.05 -12.24
C TYR A 5 8.10 12.47 -12.78
N ARG A 6 7.73 13.48 -11.97
CA ARG A 6 7.84 14.89 -12.35
C ARG A 6 9.28 15.26 -12.76
N GLU A 7 10.28 14.89 -11.95
CA GLU A 7 11.67 15.24 -12.23
C GLU A 7 12.20 14.61 -13.52
N PHE A 8 11.92 13.32 -13.74
CA PHE A 8 12.39 12.63 -14.95
C PHE A 8 11.65 13.13 -16.21
N VAL A 9 10.35 13.43 -16.12
CA VAL A 9 9.63 14.05 -17.24
C VAL A 9 10.19 15.43 -17.56
N ARG A 10 10.52 16.24 -16.55
CA ARG A 10 11.17 17.55 -16.76
C ARG A 10 12.55 17.46 -17.40
N ALA A 11 13.29 16.41 -17.09
CA ALA A 11 14.57 16.12 -17.71
C ALA A 11 14.44 15.53 -19.13
N GLY A 12 13.23 15.34 -19.65
CA GLY A 12 12.96 14.90 -21.02
C GLY A 12 12.92 13.38 -21.20
N TYR A 13 12.87 12.60 -20.12
CA TYR A 13 12.75 11.14 -20.20
C TYR A 13 11.31 10.70 -20.53
N ASP A 14 11.18 9.56 -21.21
CA ASP A 14 9.90 8.87 -21.36
C ASP A 14 9.62 8.01 -20.12
N VAL A 15 8.75 8.49 -19.24
CA VAL A 15 8.55 7.90 -17.91
C VAL A 15 7.23 7.17 -17.84
N HIS A 16 7.30 5.86 -17.56
CA HIS A 16 6.14 5.05 -17.21
C HIS A 16 6.02 4.89 -15.69
N LEU A 17 4.80 4.97 -15.16
CA LEU A 17 4.50 4.77 -13.74
C LEU A 17 3.52 3.61 -13.57
N PHE A 18 3.85 2.70 -12.66
CA PHE A 18 3.02 1.57 -12.29
C PHE A 18 2.61 1.68 -10.82
N GLU A 19 1.32 1.65 -10.55
CA GLU A 19 0.75 1.67 -9.19
C GLU A 19 -0.25 0.52 -9.05
N ARG A 20 -0.12 -0.25 -7.97
CA ARG A 20 -0.97 -1.42 -7.72
C ARG A 20 -2.38 -1.04 -7.26
N ASP A 21 -2.53 0.14 -6.68
CA ASP A 21 -3.84 0.70 -6.32
C ASP A 21 -4.57 1.31 -7.52
N ASN A 22 -5.84 1.67 -7.35
CA ASN A 22 -6.65 2.28 -8.42
C ASN A 22 -6.54 3.81 -8.49
N GLY A 23 -5.61 4.40 -7.73
CA GLY A 23 -5.37 5.84 -7.72
C GLY A 23 -4.05 6.23 -7.04
N PRO A 24 -3.62 7.48 -7.20
CA PRO A 24 -2.38 7.97 -6.61
C PRO A 24 -2.52 8.21 -5.11
N GLY A 25 -1.40 8.19 -4.40
CA GLY A 25 -1.35 8.58 -2.99
C GLY A 25 -0.50 7.67 -2.11
N GLY A 26 -0.20 6.46 -2.58
CA GLY A 26 0.50 5.46 -1.79
C GLY A 26 -0.24 5.21 -0.47
N ASN A 27 0.44 5.36 0.67
CA ASN A 27 -0.19 5.18 1.97
C ASN A 27 -1.31 6.18 2.29
N TRP A 28 -1.37 7.34 1.64
CA TRP A 28 -2.42 8.34 1.88
C TRP A 28 -3.71 8.03 1.12
N TYR A 29 -3.73 6.97 0.32
CA TYR A 29 -4.92 6.44 -0.32
C TYR A 29 -5.74 5.59 0.67
N TYR A 30 -6.77 6.19 1.26
CA TYR A 30 -7.58 5.55 2.31
C TYR A 30 -8.63 4.62 1.74
N SER A 31 -8.77 3.44 2.33
CA SER A 31 -9.94 2.58 2.20
C SER A 31 -10.23 1.90 3.54
N ASP A 32 -11.50 1.54 3.77
CA ASP A 32 -11.89 0.69 4.90
C ASP A 32 -11.47 -0.77 4.72
N GLU A 33 -10.85 -1.14 3.58
CA GLU A 33 -10.34 -2.49 3.37
C GLU A 33 -9.21 -2.81 4.35
N VAL A 34 -9.22 -4.03 4.89
CA VAL A 34 -8.19 -4.51 5.80
C VAL A 34 -7.28 -5.50 5.06
N SER A 35 -5.97 -5.41 5.30
CA SER A 35 -5.01 -6.36 4.73
C SER A 35 -5.23 -7.77 5.26
N ASP A 36 -4.53 -8.76 4.71
CA ASP A 36 -4.47 -10.07 5.34
C ASP A 36 -3.90 -9.97 6.76
N ILE A 37 -4.29 -10.95 7.58
CA ILE A 37 -3.80 -11.08 8.95
C ILE A 37 -2.27 -11.24 8.87
N ALA A 38 -1.57 -10.45 9.68
CA ALA A 38 -0.13 -10.54 9.76
C ALA A 38 0.29 -11.94 10.23
N PRO A 39 1.29 -12.57 9.59
CA PRO A 39 1.73 -13.90 9.97
C PRO A 39 2.29 -13.92 11.40
N ILE A 40 2.00 -15.00 12.13
CA ILE A 40 2.52 -15.26 13.47
C ILE A 40 3.07 -16.70 13.47
N PRO A 41 4.40 -16.90 13.59
CA PRO A 41 5.46 -15.89 13.71
C PRO A 41 5.57 -15.03 12.44
N ASN A 42 6.19 -13.85 12.58
CA ASN A 42 6.35 -12.93 11.45
C ASN A 42 7.19 -13.55 10.33
N ALA A 43 6.86 -13.19 9.10
CA ALA A 43 7.70 -13.53 7.96
C ALA A 43 9.10 -12.92 8.13
N ASP A 44 10.10 -13.57 7.54
CA ASP A 44 11.45 -13.01 7.47
C ASP A 44 11.41 -11.64 6.77
N ALA A 45 12.21 -10.68 7.24
CA ALA A 45 12.25 -9.33 6.66
C ALA A 45 12.71 -9.31 5.20
N SER A 46 13.41 -10.36 4.74
CA SER A 46 13.79 -10.59 3.34
C SER A 46 12.61 -10.99 2.45
N VAL A 47 11.52 -11.48 3.04
CA VAL A 47 10.28 -11.78 2.31
C VAL A 47 9.48 -10.48 2.19
N GLY A 48 9.27 -10.04 0.94
CA GLY A 48 8.49 -8.85 0.62
C GLY A 48 7.05 -8.89 1.15
N ASP A 49 6.31 -7.81 0.97
CA ASP A 49 4.92 -7.69 1.44
C ASP A 49 3.92 -8.56 0.65
N TYR A 50 4.37 -9.20 -0.43
CA TYR A 50 3.64 -10.21 -1.18
C TYR A 50 4.60 -11.20 -1.85
N VAL A 51 4.08 -12.37 -2.21
CA VAL A 51 4.76 -13.32 -3.10
C VAL A 51 4.42 -12.96 -4.56
N PRO A 52 5.42 -12.78 -5.44
CA PRO A 52 5.19 -12.55 -6.86
C PRO A 52 4.26 -13.60 -7.47
N SER A 53 3.30 -13.14 -8.25
CA SER A 53 2.37 -13.96 -9.00
C SER A 53 2.79 -13.93 -10.45
N LEU A 54 3.64 -14.87 -10.87
CA LEU A 54 4.08 -15.00 -12.26
C LEU A 54 3.04 -15.75 -13.12
N PRO A 55 2.99 -15.49 -14.44
CA PRO A 55 2.16 -16.28 -15.35
C PRO A 55 2.66 -17.74 -15.40
N PRO A 56 1.82 -18.72 -15.81
CA PRO A 56 2.26 -20.10 -15.96
C PRO A 56 3.45 -20.23 -16.92
N LYS A 57 4.34 -21.19 -16.67
CA LYS A 57 5.53 -21.38 -17.52
C LYS A 57 5.10 -21.77 -18.95
N GLY A 58 5.74 -21.17 -19.95
CA GLY A 58 5.54 -21.49 -21.36
C GLY A 58 4.32 -20.86 -22.02
N VAL A 59 3.61 -19.95 -21.34
CA VAL A 59 2.52 -19.20 -21.97
C VAL A 59 3.05 -18.01 -22.78
N ASN A 60 2.33 -17.65 -23.84
CA ASN A 60 2.56 -16.40 -24.56
C ASN A 60 2.01 -15.21 -23.74
N LEU A 61 2.71 -14.08 -23.80
CA LEU A 61 2.27 -12.83 -23.19
C LEU A 61 1.67 -11.90 -24.27
N PRO A 62 0.61 -11.12 -23.95
CA PRO A 62 -0.05 -11.04 -22.64
C PRO A 62 -0.87 -12.29 -22.31
N TYR A 63 -0.80 -12.73 -21.05
CA TYR A 63 -1.60 -13.86 -20.53
C TYR A 63 -2.74 -13.32 -19.67
N GLU A 64 -3.94 -13.88 -19.82
CA GLU A 64 -5.12 -13.45 -19.06
C GLU A 64 -5.71 -14.60 -18.25
N ALA A 65 -6.16 -14.29 -17.03
CA ALA A 65 -6.93 -15.21 -16.19
C ALA A 65 -8.14 -14.50 -15.58
N VAL A 66 -9.29 -15.19 -15.57
CA VAL A 66 -10.54 -14.68 -15.01
C VAL A 66 -10.83 -15.33 -13.67
N TYR A 67 -11.20 -14.50 -12.70
CA TYR A 67 -11.56 -14.89 -11.34
C TYR A 67 -13.02 -14.53 -11.09
N ARG A 68 -13.71 -15.38 -10.32
CA ARG A 68 -15.15 -15.24 -10.03
C ARG A 68 -15.43 -15.44 -8.54
N GLY A 69 -16.55 -14.87 -8.06
CA GLY A 69 -17.02 -15.02 -6.68
C GLY A 69 -15.98 -14.51 -5.66
N LYS A 70 -15.85 -15.21 -4.53
CA LYS A 70 -14.91 -14.86 -3.45
C LYS A 70 -13.46 -14.71 -3.93
N GLY A 71 -13.04 -15.53 -4.90
CA GLY A 71 -11.69 -15.46 -5.47
C GLY A 71 -11.40 -14.13 -6.19
N SER A 72 -12.42 -13.48 -6.75
CA SER A 72 -12.29 -12.14 -7.35
C SER A 72 -12.03 -11.06 -6.29
N ASP A 73 -12.79 -11.08 -5.20
CA ASP A 73 -12.67 -10.06 -4.14
C ASP A 73 -11.35 -10.20 -3.37
N GLU A 74 -10.94 -11.43 -3.05
CA GLU A 74 -9.64 -11.71 -2.43
C GLU A 74 -8.47 -11.35 -3.33
N LEU A 75 -8.58 -11.59 -4.64
CA LEU A 75 -7.55 -11.20 -5.60
C LEU A 75 -7.33 -9.69 -5.58
N LEU A 76 -8.39 -8.90 -5.72
CA LEU A 76 -8.29 -7.44 -5.76
C LEU A 76 -7.73 -6.86 -4.46
N ARG A 77 -8.21 -7.37 -3.32
CA ARG A 77 -7.72 -6.95 -1.99
C ARG A 77 -6.22 -7.27 -1.83
N ARG A 78 -5.79 -8.49 -2.14
CA ARG A 78 -4.38 -8.88 -2.06
C ARG A 78 -3.49 -8.14 -3.06
N HIS A 79 -4.01 -7.87 -4.25
CA HIS A 79 -3.29 -7.14 -5.30
C HIS A 79 -3.00 -5.69 -4.90
N ARG A 80 -4.02 -4.98 -4.36
CA ARG A 80 -3.87 -3.58 -3.91
C ARG A 80 -3.12 -3.46 -2.59
N ALA A 81 -3.24 -4.48 -1.74
CA ALA A 81 -2.69 -4.58 -0.39
C ALA A 81 -2.98 -3.31 0.44
N PRO A 82 -4.14 -3.28 1.14
CA PRO A 82 -4.69 -2.09 1.80
C PRO A 82 -3.69 -1.35 2.70
N LYS A 83 -3.77 -0.02 2.70
CA LYS A 83 -2.75 0.86 3.31
C LYS A 83 -2.89 0.93 4.83
N PRO A 84 -1.82 1.23 5.59
CA PRO A 84 -1.82 1.25 7.05
C PRO A 84 -2.33 2.58 7.61
N ILE A 85 -3.44 3.09 7.07
CA ILE A 85 -4.06 4.34 7.51
C ILE A 85 -5.48 4.08 8.01
N TRP A 86 -5.89 4.87 9.00
CA TRP A 86 -7.18 4.74 9.69
C TRP A 86 -7.97 6.03 9.61
N GLN A 87 -9.28 5.94 9.83
CA GLN A 87 -10.26 7.00 9.54
C GLN A 87 -9.98 8.32 10.27
N THR A 88 -9.47 8.25 11.50
CA THR A 88 -9.22 9.42 12.36
C THR A 88 -7.76 9.86 12.35
N LEU A 89 -6.92 9.29 11.47
CA LEU A 89 -5.49 9.59 11.43
C LEU A 89 -5.25 11.06 11.14
N HIS A 90 -4.49 11.70 12.02
CA HIS A 90 -3.88 12.99 11.81
C HIS A 90 -2.36 12.83 11.68
N SER A 91 -1.78 13.58 10.75
CA SER A 91 -0.35 13.51 10.54
C SER A 91 0.42 14.05 11.73
N ASN A 92 1.51 13.37 12.08
CA ASN A 92 2.42 13.77 13.13
C ASN A 92 3.46 14.81 12.68
N ALA A 93 3.45 15.18 11.41
CA ALA A 93 4.32 16.20 10.84
C ALA A 93 3.51 17.48 10.54
N PRO A 94 4.04 18.66 10.87
CA PRO A 94 3.42 19.94 10.55
C PRO A 94 3.17 20.13 9.05
N ALA A 95 2.05 20.75 8.69
CA ALA A 95 1.72 21.06 7.29
C ALA A 95 2.89 21.72 6.50
N PRO A 96 3.63 22.73 7.04
CA PRO A 96 4.71 23.37 6.29
C PRO A 96 5.81 22.42 5.81
N ILE A 97 6.15 21.38 6.58
CA ILE A 97 7.20 20.42 6.21
C ILE A 97 6.69 19.29 5.31
N GLN A 98 5.38 19.16 5.16
CA GLN A 98 4.73 18.21 4.26
C GLN A 98 4.37 18.82 2.90
N GLN A 99 4.62 20.12 2.76
CA GLN A 99 4.37 20.85 1.54
C GLN A 99 5.29 20.35 0.42
N ILE A 100 4.73 20.29 -0.79
CA ILE A 100 5.48 20.07 -2.02
C ILE A 100 5.83 21.48 -2.50
N THR A 101 7.10 21.73 -2.79
CA THR A 101 7.65 23.08 -3.05
C THR A 101 6.82 23.92 -4.03
N GLU A 102 6.25 23.28 -5.04
CA GLU A 102 5.51 23.93 -6.14
C GLU A 102 4.00 24.03 -5.91
N LEU A 103 3.49 23.39 -4.85
CA LEU A 103 2.08 23.36 -4.52
C LEU A 103 1.90 23.81 -3.07
N PRO A 104 2.07 25.11 -2.75
CA PRO A 104 2.01 25.54 -1.38
C PRO A 104 0.63 25.31 -0.75
N TRP A 105 0.61 25.10 0.56
CA TRP A 105 -0.67 25.03 1.28
C TRP A 105 -1.39 26.39 1.21
N PRO A 106 -2.73 26.39 1.08
CA PRO A 106 -3.50 27.61 1.23
C PRO A 106 -3.25 28.28 2.58
N LYS A 107 -3.23 29.61 2.60
CA LYS A 107 -3.13 30.41 3.83
C LYS A 107 -4.20 29.96 4.83
N GLY A 108 -3.84 29.89 6.12
CA GLY A 108 -4.73 29.41 7.18
C GLY A 108 -4.89 27.89 7.27
N THR A 109 -4.11 27.12 6.51
CA THR A 109 -4.06 25.66 6.67
C THR A 109 -3.60 25.28 8.09
N SER A 110 -4.42 24.48 8.79
CA SER A 110 -4.09 23.91 10.09
C SER A 110 -2.71 23.26 10.12
N TRP A 111 -2.04 23.39 11.27
CA TRP A 111 -0.74 22.78 11.54
C TRP A 111 -0.79 21.25 11.47
N GLU A 112 -1.80 20.65 12.11
CA GLU A 112 -2.06 19.22 12.05
C GLU A 112 -3.10 18.92 10.96
N LEU A 113 -2.79 17.94 10.11
CA LEU A 113 -3.60 17.61 8.93
C LEU A 113 -4.27 16.24 9.09
N PRO A 114 -5.60 16.14 8.89
CA PRO A 114 -6.25 14.84 8.77
C PRO A 114 -5.78 14.14 7.49
N HIS A 115 -5.68 12.81 7.52
CA HIS A 115 -5.18 12.01 6.39
C HIS A 115 -5.93 12.30 5.09
N ALA A 116 -7.23 12.58 5.15
CA ALA A 116 -8.05 12.92 4.00
C ALA A 116 -7.60 14.23 3.31
N LYS A 117 -7.12 15.22 4.08
CA LYS A 117 -6.60 16.48 3.51
C LYS A 117 -5.27 16.25 2.79
N LEU A 118 -4.39 15.41 3.36
CA LEU A 118 -3.15 15.00 2.69
C LEU A 118 -3.40 14.16 1.43
N GLY A 119 -4.34 13.21 1.48
CA GLY A 119 -4.73 12.41 0.32
C GLY A 119 -5.25 13.27 -0.83
N ARG A 120 -6.12 14.25 -0.54
CA ARG A 120 -6.59 15.22 -1.56
C ARG A 120 -5.46 16.07 -2.13
N TYR A 121 -4.55 16.52 -1.28
CA TYR A 121 -3.41 17.33 -1.69
C TYR A 121 -2.46 16.58 -2.63
N ILE A 122 -2.15 15.32 -2.32
CA ILE A 122 -1.32 14.46 -3.19
C ILE A 122 -2.05 14.14 -4.50
N ARG A 123 -3.37 13.92 -4.45
CA ARG A 123 -4.18 13.72 -5.65
C ARG A 123 -4.24 14.98 -6.53
N ALA A 124 -4.30 16.16 -5.93
CA ALA A 124 -4.24 17.43 -6.66
C ALA A 124 -2.89 17.58 -7.38
N PHE A 125 -1.77 17.25 -6.70
CA PHE A 125 -0.46 17.19 -7.34
C PHE A 125 -0.44 16.19 -8.52
N ALA A 126 -1.01 15.00 -8.34
CA ALA A 126 -1.11 14.02 -9.42
C ALA A 126 -1.92 14.53 -10.62
N SER A 127 -3.07 15.18 -10.39
CA SER A 127 -3.87 15.76 -11.48
C SER A 127 -3.17 16.92 -12.18
N TYR A 128 -2.45 17.77 -11.44
CA TYR A 128 -1.69 18.87 -12.04
C TYR A 128 -0.63 18.38 -13.04
N HIS A 129 -0.06 17.19 -12.79
CA HIS A 129 0.91 16.56 -13.68
C HIS A 129 0.29 15.57 -14.69
N GLY A 130 -1.04 15.47 -14.78
CA GLY A 130 -1.71 14.57 -15.71
C GLY A 130 -1.45 13.09 -15.42
N ILE A 131 -1.26 12.73 -14.14
CA ILE A 131 -0.99 11.36 -13.69
C ILE A 131 -2.02 10.81 -12.71
N ASN A 132 -3.15 11.49 -12.51
CA ASN A 132 -4.27 10.95 -11.75
C ASN A 132 -4.98 9.84 -12.55
N SER A 133 -5.74 8.99 -11.87
CA SER A 133 -6.34 7.79 -12.48
C SER A 133 -7.37 8.08 -13.58
N ASN A 134 -7.89 9.31 -13.63
CA ASN A 134 -8.85 9.77 -14.62
C ASN A 134 -8.24 10.66 -15.73
N ASP A 135 -6.92 10.87 -15.74
CA ASP A 135 -6.26 11.76 -16.70
C ASP A 135 -5.96 11.08 -18.05
N LYS A 136 -6.25 9.77 -18.17
CA LYS A 136 -6.07 8.95 -19.39
C LYS A 136 -4.66 9.01 -20.00
N ASN A 137 -3.64 9.25 -19.18
CA ASN A 137 -2.24 9.25 -19.61
C ASN A 137 -1.77 7.80 -19.86
N PRO A 138 -1.40 7.43 -21.10
CA PRO A 138 -1.06 6.04 -21.45
C PRO A 138 0.22 5.53 -20.76
N ARG A 139 1.04 6.44 -20.21
CA ARG A 139 2.26 6.09 -19.48
C ARG A 139 2.01 5.74 -18.01
N ILE A 140 0.81 5.97 -17.51
CA ILE A 140 0.45 5.74 -16.11
C ILE A 140 -0.53 4.58 -16.05
N THR A 141 -0.13 3.48 -15.42
CA THR A 141 -0.99 2.31 -15.25
C THR A 141 -1.30 2.07 -13.78
N TYR A 142 -2.56 2.22 -13.42
CA TYR A 142 -3.11 1.87 -12.12
C TYR A 142 -3.60 0.42 -12.12
N ASN A 143 -3.87 -0.12 -10.93
CA ASN A 143 -4.16 -1.53 -10.71
C ASN A 143 -3.06 -2.47 -11.23
N THR A 144 -1.83 -1.99 -11.39
CA THR A 144 -0.70 -2.73 -11.93
C THR A 144 0.38 -2.92 -10.88
N ARG A 145 0.67 -4.19 -10.57
CA ARG A 145 1.79 -4.58 -9.72
C ARG A 145 2.96 -5.02 -10.59
N VAL A 146 4.16 -4.60 -10.22
CA VAL A 146 5.41 -5.12 -10.78
C VAL A 146 5.72 -6.42 -10.05
N GLU A 147 5.67 -7.55 -10.74
CA GLU A 147 5.89 -8.88 -10.15
C GLU A 147 7.38 -9.24 -10.15
N LEU A 148 8.10 -8.84 -11.19
CA LEU A 148 9.50 -9.19 -11.39
C LEU A 148 10.20 -8.09 -12.18
N VAL A 149 11.46 -7.82 -11.81
CA VAL A 149 12.37 -6.90 -12.49
C VAL A 149 13.64 -7.69 -12.78
N GLU A 150 13.93 -7.90 -14.05
CA GLU A 150 15.10 -8.66 -14.50
C GLU A 150 16.01 -7.80 -15.34
N LYS A 151 17.31 -8.01 -15.18
CA LYS A 151 18.31 -7.33 -15.96
C LYS A 151 18.38 -7.97 -17.35
N ARG A 152 18.30 -7.14 -18.40
CA ARG A 152 18.37 -7.57 -19.79
C ARG A 152 19.80 -7.41 -20.29
N TYR A 153 20.27 -8.38 -21.07
CA TYR A 153 21.60 -8.36 -21.68
C TYR A 153 21.49 -8.51 -23.20
N ASP A 154 22.37 -7.86 -23.94
CA ASP A 154 22.46 -8.03 -25.39
C ASP A 154 23.19 -9.33 -25.78
N ALA A 155 23.29 -9.60 -27.08
CA ALA A 155 23.96 -10.80 -27.61
C ALA A 155 25.46 -10.89 -27.24
N ARG A 156 26.08 -9.79 -26.81
CA ARG A 156 27.49 -9.72 -26.38
C ARG A 156 27.64 -9.80 -24.87
N GLY A 157 26.54 -9.96 -24.13
CA GLY A 157 26.51 -9.99 -22.67
C GLY A 157 26.61 -8.60 -22.01
N ALA A 158 26.50 -7.51 -22.77
CA ALA A 158 26.46 -6.17 -22.22
C ALA A 158 25.07 -5.85 -21.65
N GLU A 159 25.00 -5.05 -20.60
CA GLU A 159 23.74 -4.60 -20.02
C GLU A 159 22.92 -3.80 -21.03
N ALA A 160 21.69 -4.22 -21.25
CA ALA A 160 20.74 -3.66 -22.22
C ALA A 160 19.45 -3.18 -21.53
N GLY A 161 19.51 -2.80 -20.26
CA GLY A 161 18.37 -2.32 -19.48
C GLY A 161 17.67 -3.42 -18.68
N TRP A 162 16.35 -3.31 -18.56
CA TRP A 162 15.53 -4.09 -17.63
C TRP A 162 14.23 -4.56 -18.29
N THR A 163 13.81 -5.78 -17.98
CA THR A 163 12.50 -6.32 -18.34
C THR A 163 11.64 -6.43 -17.09
N LEU A 164 10.46 -5.82 -17.12
CA LEU A 164 9.48 -5.87 -16.05
C LEU A 164 8.38 -6.87 -16.39
N THR A 165 8.08 -7.79 -15.48
CA THR A 165 6.83 -8.56 -15.52
C THR A 165 5.76 -7.82 -14.72
N LEU A 166 4.68 -7.45 -15.37
CA LEU A 166 3.61 -6.61 -14.83
C LEU A 166 2.32 -7.40 -14.76
N LYS A 167 1.61 -7.32 -13.63
CA LYS A 167 0.28 -7.88 -13.44
C LYS A 167 -0.73 -6.76 -13.24
N THR A 168 -1.69 -6.64 -14.14
CA THR A 168 -2.83 -5.72 -13.98
C THR A 168 -4.05 -6.52 -13.52
N VAL A 169 -4.81 -6.03 -12.54
CA VAL A 169 -6.05 -6.68 -12.09
C VAL A 169 -7.22 -5.70 -12.17
N GLU A 170 -8.23 -6.03 -12.97
CA GLU A 170 -9.38 -5.17 -13.21
C GLU A 170 -10.68 -5.88 -12.88
N ARG A 171 -11.64 -5.16 -12.30
CA ARG A 171 -12.98 -5.68 -12.06
C ARG A 171 -13.76 -5.66 -13.38
N THR A 172 -14.25 -6.82 -13.82
CA THR A 172 -15.00 -7.00 -15.08
C THR A 172 -16.50 -7.19 -14.85
N GLY A 173 -16.93 -7.41 -13.61
CA GLY A 173 -18.33 -7.48 -13.20
C GLY A 173 -18.47 -7.44 -11.68
N ALA A 174 -19.70 -7.54 -11.17
CA ALA A 174 -19.97 -7.42 -9.73
C ALA A 174 -19.08 -8.34 -8.86
N HIS A 175 -18.92 -9.60 -9.29
CA HIS A 175 -18.08 -10.60 -8.62
C HIS A 175 -17.12 -11.28 -9.61
N SER A 176 -16.59 -10.52 -10.56
CA SER A 176 -15.58 -11.05 -11.48
C SER A 176 -14.46 -10.04 -11.72
N SER A 177 -13.24 -10.56 -11.77
CA SER A 177 -12.04 -9.78 -12.08
C SER A 177 -11.20 -10.51 -13.12
N LYS A 178 -10.47 -9.75 -13.92
CA LYS A 178 -9.50 -10.24 -14.88
C LYS A 178 -8.11 -9.82 -14.43
N ALA A 179 -7.18 -10.77 -14.39
CA ALA A 179 -5.77 -10.48 -14.24
C ALA A 179 -5.09 -10.65 -15.60
N THR A 180 -4.26 -9.67 -15.98
CA THR A 180 -3.49 -9.68 -17.22
C THR A 180 -2.02 -9.52 -16.89
N TRP A 181 -1.20 -10.45 -17.35
CA TRP A 181 0.25 -10.43 -17.24
C TRP A 181 0.85 -10.00 -18.56
N ARG A 182 1.83 -9.11 -18.52
CA ARG A 182 2.60 -8.67 -19.68
C ARG A 182 4.04 -8.37 -19.27
N THR A 183 4.92 -8.30 -20.24
CA THR A 183 6.26 -7.77 -20.05
C THR A 183 6.40 -6.40 -20.71
N GLN A 184 7.31 -5.59 -20.18
CA GLN A 184 7.70 -4.33 -20.80
C GLN A 184 9.17 -4.05 -20.47
N ASP A 185 9.91 -3.62 -21.49
CA ASP A 185 11.34 -3.31 -21.37
C ASP A 185 11.57 -1.81 -21.12
N PHE A 186 12.59 -1.49 -20.32
CA PHE A 186 12.98 -0.13 -19.96
C PHE A 186 14.50 -0.01 -19.84
N ASP A 187 15.04 1.17 -20.14
CA ASP A 187 16.48 1.43 -19.97
C ASP A 187 16.88 1.58 -18.50
N ALA A 188 15.97 2.11 -17.67
CA ALA A 188 16.20 2.34 -16.24
C ALA A 188 14.92 2.10 -15.42
N VAL A 189 15.11 1.75 -14.13
CA VAL A 189 14.01 1.48 -13.20
C VAL A 189 14.20 2.28 -11.92
N VAL A 190 13.16 3.02 -11.52
CA VAL A 190 13.12 3.75 -10.25
C VAL A 190 12.15 3.04 -9.30
N VAL A 191 12.66 2.46 -8.23
CA VAL A 191 11.84 1.77 -7.23
C VAL A 191 11.33 2.76 -6.19
N ALA A 192 10.00 2.93 -6.14
CA ALA A 192 9.34 3.83 -5.19
C ALA A 192 8.10 3.18 -4.53
N SER A 193 8.18 1.89 -4.22
CA SER A 193 7.08 1.05 -3.68
C SER A 193 6.77 1.28 -2.19
N GLY A 194 7.60 2.05 -1.47
CA GLY A 194 7.42 2.35 -0.05
C GLY A 194 7.86 1.20 0.88
N ARG A 195 7.95 1.51 2.19
CA ARG A 195 8.58 0.65 3.21
C ARG A 195 7.65 0.16 4.32
N TYR A 196 6.37 0.54 4.30
CA TYR A 196 5.41 0.23 5.38
C TYR A 196 4.41 -0.87 5.00
N ASN A 197 4.83 -1.77 4.11
CA ASN A 197 3.94 -2.75 3.51
C ASN A 197 3.93 -4.09 4.26
N ALA A 198 5.09 -4.59 4.70
CA ALA A 198 5.19 -5.81 5.48
C ALA A 198 5.00 -5.51 6.98
N PRO A 199 4.15 -6.27 7.70
CA PRO A 199 4.05 -6.16 9.15
C PRO A 199 5.33 -6.68 9.83
N ASN A 200 5.56 -6.26 11.06
CA ASN A 200 6.61 -6.81 11.92
C ASN A 200 6.00 -7.19 13.26
N ILE A 201 5.83 -8.48 13.50
CA ILE A 201 5.40 -9.04 14.80
C ILE A 201 6.60 -9.76 15.43
N PRO A 202 7.07 -9.35 16.62
CA PRO A 202 8.17 -10.03 17.27
C PRO A 202 7.80 -11.49 17.60
N ASN A 203 8.76 -12.41 17.49
CA ASN A 203 8.57 -13.80 17.87
C ASN A 203 8.58 -13.92 19.40
N ILE A 204 7.39 -13.84 20.00
CA ILE A 204 7.20 -13.97 21.45
C ILE A 204 6.80 -15.42 21.75
N PRO A 205 7.48 -16.13 22.68
CA PRO A 205 7.09 -17.48 23.07
C PRO A 205 5.61 -17.54 23.50
N GLY A 206 4.86 -18.51 22.97
CA GLY A 206 3.43 -18.66 23.26
C GLY A 206 2.49 -17.80 22.40
N LEU A 207 3.01 -16.85 21.59
CA LEU A 207 2.15 -15.95 20.80
C LEU A 207 1.43 -16.66 19.67
N LYS A 208 2.07 -17.65 19.05
CA LYS A 208 1.45 -18.45 17.98
C LYS A 208 0.28 -19.26 18.54
N GLU A 209 0.51 -19.96 19.64
CA GLU A 209 -0.47 -20.76 20.35
C GLU A 209 -1.63 -19.90 20.85
N TRP A 210 -1.33 -18.69 21.34
CA TRP A 210 -2.35 -17.72 21.73
C TRP A 210 -3.21 -17.26 20.54
N ALA A 211 -2.58 -16.92 19.41
CA ALA A 211 -3.29 -16.47 18.21
C ALA A 211 -4.16 -17.57 17.59
N GLU A 212 -3.71 -18.83 17.66
CA GLU A 212 -4.47 -20.01 17.24
C GLU A 212 -5.66 -20.28 18.19
N ARG A 213 -5.46 -20.13 19.50
CA ARG A 213 -6.50 -20.33 20.52
C ARG A 213 -7.57 -19.23 20.49
N PHE A 214 -7.20 -17.99 20.17
CA PHE A 214 -8.10 -16.84 20.12
C PHE A 214 -8.03 -16.11 18.77
N PRO A 215 -8.59 -16.69 17.69
CA PRO A 215 -8.55 -16.09 16.37
C PRO A 215 -9.15 -14.67 16.36
N GLY A 216 -8.43 -13.72 15.74
CA GLY A 216 -8.87 -12.32 15.64
C GLY A 216 -8.60 -11.45 16.86
N HIS A 217 -8.06 -12.00 17.97
CA HIS A 217 -7.69 -11.22 19.15
C HIS A 217 -6.29 -10.59 19.06
N VAL A 218 -5.45 -11.05 18.13
CA VAL A 218 -4.15 -10.47 17.83
C VAL A 218 -4.21 -9.74 16.51
N GLN A 219 -3.81 -8.47 16.49
CA GLN A 219 -3.86 -7.64 15.29
C GLN A 219 -2.66 -6.71 15.22
N HIS A 220 -2.07 -6.61 14.03
CA HIS A 220 -1.03 -5.63 13.74
C HIS A 220 -1.64 -4.25 13.42
N SER A 221 -0.95 -3.18 13.80
CA SER A 221 -1.40 -1.78 13.58
C SER A 221 -1.81 -1.47 12.12
N ARG A 222 -1.20 -2.15 11.14
CA ARG A 222 -1.55 -2.05 9.71
C ARG A 222 -3.02 -2.38 9.40
N ALA A 223 -3.65 -3.23 10.20
CA ALA A 223 -5.04 -3.65 10.04
C ALA A 223 -6.04 -2.77 10.81
N TYR A 224 -5.57 -1.84 11.66
CA TYR A 224 -6.45 -0.92 12.38
C TYR A 224 -7.08 0.09 11.42
N ARG A 225 -8.39 0.34 11.58
CA ARG A 225 -9.16 1.27 10.72
C ARG A 225 -9.99 2.27 11.49
N ARG A 226 -10.65 1.81 12.56
CA ARG A 226 -11.56 2.64 13.33
C ARG A 226 -11.59 2.19 14.80
N PRO A 227 -11.93 3.07 15.75
CA PRO A 227 -11.91 2.77 17.17
C PRO A 227 -13.11 1.94 17.67
N GLU A 228 -14.26 1.99 16.97
CA GLU A 228 -15.53 1.43 17.45
C GLU A 228 -15.47 -0.08 17.78
N PRO A 229 -14.77 -0.94 17.01
CA PRO A 229 -14.65 -2.36 17.33
C PRO A 229 -13.97 -2.67 18.67
N TYR A 230 -13.29 -1.69 19.28
CA TYR A 230 -12.56 -1.83 20.54
C TYR A 230 -13.26 -1.12 21.71
N ALA A 231 -14.39 -0.46 21.47
CA ALA A 231 -15.16 0.18 22.53
C ALA A 231 -15.56 -0.85 23.60
N ASN A 232 -15.41 -0.47 24.87
CA ASN A 232 -15.71 -1.31 26.04
C ASN A 232 -14.92 -2.63 26.13
N LYS A 233 -13.78 -2.73 25.43
CA LYS A 233 -12.86 -3.88 25.52
C LYS A 233 -11.59 -3.50 26.26
N THR A 234 -11.03 -4.45 26.98
CA THR A 234 -9.65 -4.35 27.48
C THR A 234 -8.70 -4.68 26.33
N VAL A 235 -7.88 -3.71 25.92
CA VAL A 235 -6.91 -3.90 24.83
C VAL A 235 -5.49 -3.68 25.32
N LEU A 236 -4.61 -4.64 25.03
CA LEU A 236 -3.18 -4.52 25.23
C LEU A 236 -2.52 -4.04 23.94
N ILE A 237 -1.75 -2.95 24.03
CA ILE A 237 -0.92 -2.48 22.92
C ILE A 237 0.52 -2.84 23.19
N VAL A 238 1.14 -3.48 22.21
CA VAL A 238 2.55 -3.85 22.27
C VAL A 238 3.32 -2.96 21.29
N GLY A 239 4.19 -2.10 21.84
CA GLY A 239 5.03 -1.15 21.10
C GLY A 239 4.79 0.30 21.52
N ALA A 240 5.87 1.10 21.52
CA ALA A 240 5.86 2.50 21.96
C ALA A 240 6.30 3.49 20.86
N ALA A 241 6.12 3.12 19.59
CA ALA A 241 6.40 4.00 18.45
C ALA A 241 5.21 4.95 18.17
N VAL A 242 5.34 5.79 17.13
CA VAL A 242 4.31 6.79 16.77
C VAL A 242 2.94 6.16 16.48
N SER A 243 2.90 4.97 15.88
CA SER A 243 1.65 4.29 15.53
C SER A 243 0.79 3.92 16.75
N PRO A 244 1.29 3.18 17.76
CA PRO A 244 0.61 2.94 19.03
C PRO A 244 0.03 4.18 19.73
N ARG A 245 0.76 5.30 19.74
CA ARG A 245 0.35 6.51 20.48
C ARG A 245 -0.79 7.29 19.83
N ARG A 246 -1.12 7.03 18.56
CA ARG A 246 -2.03 7.87 17.77
C ARG A 246 -3.28 7.16 17.26
N ALA A 247 -3.47 5.89 17.57
CA ALA A 247 -4.74 5.19 17.31
C ALA A 247 -5.71 5.44 18.48
N PRO A 248 -6.71 6.34 18.35
CA PRO A 248 -7.63 6.63 19.46
C PRO A 248 -8.42 5.37 19.82
N GLY A 249 -8.72 5.15 21.11
CA GLY A 249 -9.37 3.91 21.57
C GLY A 249 -8.43 2.73 21.79
N LEU A 250 -7.15 2.89 21.46
CA LEU A 250 -6.05 2.05 21.90
C LEU A 250 -5.22 2.92 22.87
N LEU A 251 -5.51 2.85 24.17
CA LEU A 251 -4.74 3.56 25.20
C LEU A 251 -3.28 3.07 25.20
N GLY A 252 -2.38 3.96 24.77
CA GLY A 252 -0.94 3.82 24.97
C GLY A 252 -0.60 3.50 26.43
N CYS A 253 0.36 2.61 26.60
CA CYS A 253 0.91 2.05 27.83
C CYS A 253 0.54 2.74 29.15
N TYR A 254 0.08 1.91 30.09
CA TYR A 254 -0.27 2.15 31.49
C TYR A 254 -1.60 2.87 31.75
N GLN A 255 -2.67 2.07 31.83
CA GLN A 255 -3.43 1.90 33.07
C GLN A 255 -4.39 0.70 32.92
N SER A 256 -4.25 -0.27 33.83
CA SER A 256 -5.37 -1.11 34.22
C SER A 256 -6.47 -0.18 34.74
N LEU A 257 -7.53 0.05 33.96
CA LEU A 257 -8.75 0.66 34.47
C LEU A 257 -9.80 -0.43 34.63
N SER A 258 -9.77 -1.07 35.80
CA SER A 258 -10.95 -1.71 36.37
C SER A 258 -11.97 -0.60 36.68
N GLY A 259 -12.87 -0.32 35.74
CA GLY A 259 -13.99 0.59 35.94
C GLY A 259 -15.28 -0.19 36.13
N LYS A 260 -15.58 -0.61 37.37
CA LYS A 260 -16.97 -0.81 37.80
C LYS A 260 -17.67 0.54 37.69
N GLN A 261 -18.74 0.62 36.90
CA GLN A 261 -19.75 1.66 37.10
C GLN A 261 -20.73 1.16 38.16
N LEU A 262 -20.98 2.01 39.16
CA LEU A 262 -22.04 1.90 40.15
C LEU A 262 -23.41 1.82 39.48
#